data_AF-A0A972YLS1-F1
#
_entry.id   AF-A0A972YLS1-F1
#
_cell.length_a   1.000
_cell.length_b   1.000
_cell.length_c   1.000
_cell.angle_alpha   90.00
_cell.angle_beta   90.00
_cell.angle_gamma   90.00
#
_symmetry.space_group_name_H-M   'P 1'
#
loop_
_entity.id
_entity.type
_entity.pdbx_description
1 polymer ?
#
loop_
_entity_poly.entity_id
_entity_poly.type
_entity_poly.pdbx_seq_one_letter_code
_entity_poly.pdbx_strand_id
1 'polypeptide(L)'
;MGENSTQISHAFWKSKNTGLIILSKDWESAKGRPPLFFGRQGSLFATLDRLDPSEAGRYCRYFRRKNSWVFTIQSKRYTQLTSVERPKVYLAGDFNGWADAIGKPAWQLKPIEDEIDTTFELRVPLKKIPADQRAQFKFVTEGGEWLDVPDSAPNRVSPQGVNNFEFHGEQSGKHIFRFTLAPDFEPVGNECIVWRRGDSVEIRDLPHTQFLLSAQTKLPMGATVEGDQTTFRLFAPRADGVRVCYGKNSDSSDVTYRRMHKVEPSTWEITIDQNLDGWYYTYRVEGHTLEGTSHFDGMFEVMDPYAKACLGFRGPGVVVAPGRMPRISKPFEAPSWHDLVIMEGHVRDFAAHAPIDLNEQERKGYSGLRKWLKAEGSYIKEMGVNAVELQPIQEFDNRHPDDYHWGYMTVNYFSPESSYALEPEKASQVEEF
;
A
#
# COMPACT_ATOMS: atom_id res chain seq x y z
N MET A 1 34.75 -21.94 10.35
CA MET A 1 33.99 -20.67 10.25
C MET A 1 32.54 -21.04 10.48
N GLY A 2 32.03 -20.88 11.70
CA GLY A 2 30.65 -21.22 12.02
C GLY A 2 29.73 -20.14 11.44
N GLU A 3 28.70 -20.55 10.71
CA GLU A 3 27.64 -19.65 10.28
C GLU A 3 27.09 -18.90 11.50
N ASN A 4 27.11 -17.57 11.46
CA ASN A 4 26.43 -16.73 12.45
C ASN A 4 24.93 -17.02 12.34
N SER A 5 24.44 -18.00 13.09
CA SER A 5 23.00 -18.32 13.12
C SER A 5 22.25 -17.12 13.72
N THR A 6 21.41 -16.47 12.92
CA THR A 6 20.51 -15.41 13.36
C THR A 6 19.66 -15.88 14.54
N GLN A 7 19.60 -15.10 15.62
CA GLN A 7 18.83 -15.37 16.83
C GLN A 7 17.45 -14.70 16.77
N ILE A 8 17.35 -13.49 16.21
CA ILE A 8 16.09 -12.75 16.03
C ILE A 8 15.65 -12.92 14.58
N SER A 9 14.64 -13.74 14.36
CA SER A 9 14.03 -13.91 13.03
C SER A 9 13.29 -12.64 12.60
N HIS A 10 12.43 -12.10 13.47
CA HIS A 10 11.61 -10.92 13.17
C HIS A 10 11.35 -10.09 14.42
N ALA A 11 11.12 -8.79 14.24
CA ALA A 11 10.62 -7.91 15.29
C ALA A 11 9.71 -6.83 14.67
N PHE A 12 8.60 -6.51 15.32
CA PHE A 12 7.66 -5.49 14.82
C PHE A 12 6.79 -4.87 15.92
N TRP A 13 6.27 -3.67 15.67
CA TRP A 13 5.37 -2.98 16.59
C TRP A 13 3.94 -3.53 16.58
N LYS A 14 3.32 -3.49 17.75
CA LYS A 14 1.91 -3.83 18.05
C LYS A 14 1.12 -2.60 18.49
N SER A 15 1.77 -1.71 19.21
CA SER A 15 1.32 -0.35 19.53
C SER A 15 2.56 0.54 19.68
N LYS A 16 2.35 1.83 19.92
CA LYS A 16 3.39 2.84 20.17
C LYS A 16 4.51 2.39 21.11
N ASN A 17 4.19 1.65 22.17
CA ASN A 17 5.14 1.21 23.18
C ASN A 17 5.18 -0.31 23.35
N THR A 18 4.52 -1.08 22.49
CA THR A 18 4.44 -2.53 22.59
C THR A 18 4.79 -3.16 21.25
N GLY A 19 5.55 -4.26 21.25
CA GLY A 19 5.85 -5.00 20.03
C GLY A 19 6.10 -6.48 20.29
N LEU A 20 6.41 -7.20 19.22
CA LEU A 20 6.76 -8.61 19.25
C LEU A 20 8.19 -8.82 18.76
N ILE A 21 8.85 -9.79 19.37
CA ILE A 21 10.17 -10.31 19.00
C ILE A 21 10.00 -11.80 18.76
N ILE A 22 10.43 -12.26 17.60
CA ILE A 22 10.33 -13.64 17.15
C ILE A 22 11.74 -14.17 17.01
N LEU A 23 12.08 -15.15 17.82
CA LEU A 23 13.36 -15.83 17.78
C LEU A 23 13.38 -16.89 16.69
N SER A 24 14.56 -17.22 16.17
CA SER A 24 14.74 -18.26 15.16
C SER A 24 14.39 -19.66 15.68
N LYS A 25 14.46 -19.87 16.99
CA LYS A 25 14.12 -21.12 17.69
C LYS A 25 13.50 -20.83 19.06
N ASP A 26 12.88 -21.84 19.66
CA ASP A 26 12.33 -21.74 21.00
C ASP A 26 13.38 -21.35 22.05
N TRP A 27 12.94 -20.52 23.01
CA TRP A 27 13.73 -20.22 24.19
C TRP A 27 13.41 -21.19 25.33
N GLU A 28 14.35 -22.10 25.61
CA GLU A 28 14.12 -23.23 26.52
C GLU A 28 14.09 -22.84 28.01
N SER A 29 14.72 -21.73 28.40
CA SER A 29 14.74 -21.34 29.81
C SER A 29 13.35 -20.90 30.26
N ALA A 30 12.78 -21.59 31.25
CA ALA A 30 11.49 -21.22 31.83
C ALA A 30 11.58 -20.01 32.79
N LYS A 31 12.76 -19.76 33.38
CA LYS A 31 12.98 -18.68 34.37
C LYS A 31 13.92 -17.57 33.86
N GLY A 32 14.80 -17.87 32.90
CA GLY A 32 15.73 -16.90 32.33
C GLY A 32 15.11 -16.18 31.14
N ARG A 33 15.23 -14.85 31.12
CA ARG A 33 14.86 -14.05 29.94
C ARG A 33 15.89 -14.25 28.83
N PRO A 34 15.47 -14.27 27.55
CA PRO A 34 16.43 -14.17 26.45
C PRO A 34 17.22 -12.86 26.58
N PRO A 35 18.47 -12.81 26.11
CA PRO A 35 19.34 -11.65 26.27
C PRO A 35 19.00 -10.55 25.25
N LEU A 36 17.75 -10.09 25.31
CA LEU A 36 17.14 -9.09 24.45
C LEU A 36 17.13 -7.73 25.15
N PHE A 37 17.43 -6.69 24.38
CA PHE A 37 17.47 -5.30 24.83
C PHE A 37 16.83 -4.39 23.77
N PHE A 38 16.43 -3.21 24.20
CA PHE A 38 15.85 -2.18 23.35
C PHE A 38 16.84 -1.06 23.03
N GLY A 39 16.93 -0.68 21.76
CA GLY A 39 17.83 0.36 21.27
C GLY A 39 19.31 -0.05 21.30
N ARG A 40 20.14 0.65 20.52
CA ARG A 40 21.57 0.33 20.36
C ARG A 40 22.35 0.41 21.68
N GLN A 41 21.93 1.29 22.58
CA GLN A 41 22.51 1.44 23.92
C GLN A 41 22.15 0.27 24.85
N GLY A 42 21.14 -0.54 24.51
CA GLY A 42 20.78 -1.75 25.24
C GLY A 42 19.94 -1.48 26.50
N SER A 43 18.91 -0.66 26.38
CA SER A 43 17.96 -0.40 27.47
C SER A 43 17.12 -1.65 27.78
N LEU A 44 16.69 -1.79 29.04
CA LEU A 44 15.75 -2.84 29.43
C LEU A 44 14.32 -2.47 29.03
N PHE A 45 13.54 -3.49 28.66
CA PHE A 45 12.10 -3.35 28.47
C PHE A 45 11.40 -3.14 29.82
N ALA A 46 10.24 -2.46 29.82
CA ALA A 46 9.37 -2.40 30.99
C ALA A 46 8.82 -3.80 31.31
N THR A 47 8.33 -4.53 30.30
CA THR A 47 8.07 -5.97 30.38
C THR A 47 8.58 -6.70 29.14
N LEU A 48 8.94 -7.97 29.32
CA LEU A 48 9.32 -8.88 28.24
C LEU A 48 8.75 -10.26 28.56
N ASP A 49 7.58 -10.52 28.00
CA ASP A 49 6.74 -11.66 28.36
C ASP A 49 6.68 -12.65 27.20
N ARG A 50 6.85 -13.94 27.50
CA ARG A 50 6.64 -15.00 26.49
C ARG A 50 5.15 -15.11 26.19
N LEU A 51 4.78 -15.16 24.91
CA LEU A 51 3.39 -15.42 24.55
C LEU A 51 2.99 -16.85 24.90
N ASP A 52 1.71 -17.03 25.21
CA ASP A 52 1.14 -18.37 25.27
C ASP A 52 1.25 -19.03 23.87
N PRO A 53 1.57 -20.33 23.77
CA PRO A 53 1.67 -21.00 22.47
C PRO A 53 0.43 -20.86 21.59
N SER A 54 -0.78 -20.85 22.17
CA SER A 54 -2.01 -20.65 21.39
C SER A 54 -2.08 -19.25 20.78
N GLU A 55 -1.56 -18.24 21.48
CA GLU A 55 -1.45 -16.88 20.97
C GLU A 55 -0.37 -16.78 19.88
N ALA A 56 0.76 -17.49 20.03
CA ALA A 56 1.77 -17.60 18.98
C ALA A 56 1.19 -18.19 17.67
N GLY A 57 0.27 -19.16 17.79
CA GLY A 57 -0.50 -19.71 16.67
C GLY A 57 -1.27 -18.66 15.86
N ARG A 58 -1.65 -17.52 16.43
CA ARG A 58 -2.28 -16.40 15.70
C ARG A 58 -1.34 -15.69 14.73
N TYR A 59 -0.04 -15.92 14.81
CA TYR A 59 0.96 -15.35 13.90
C TYR A 59 1.46 -16.42 12.94
N CYS A 60 1.92 -17.55 13.47
CA CYS A 60 2.58 -18.58 12.67
C CYS A 60 1.63 -19.64 12.09
N ARG A 61 0.34 -19.63 12.49
CA ARG A 61 -0.68 -20.63 12.16
C ARG A 61 -0.43 -22.04 12.70
N TYR A 62 0.58 -22.22 13.52
CA TYR A 62 0.78 -23.45 14.28
C TYR A 62 1.44 -23.19 15.64
N PHE A 63 1.28 -24.13 16.55
CA PHE A 63 1.98 -24.19 17.83
C PHE A 63 1.97 -25.62 18.38
N ARG A 64 2.78 -25.90 19.41
CA ARG A 64 2.80 -27.22 20.06
C ARG A 64 1.93 -27.24 21.31
N ARG A 65 1.09 -28.26 21.43
CA ARG A 65 0.31 -28.55 22.64
C ARG A 65 0.49 -30.01 23.03
N LYS A 66 1.16 -30.25 24.16
CA LYS A 66 1.51 -31.59 24.64
C LYS A 66 2.23 -32.38 23.53
N ASN A 67 1.68 -33.52 23.12
CA ASN A 67 2.26 -34.42 22.10
C ASN A 67 1.66 -34.20 20.70
N SER A 68 1.28 -32.96 20.37
CA SER A 68 0.70 -32.63 19.06
C SER A 68 1.04 -31.22 18.62
N TRP A 69 1.14 -31.06 17.30
CA TRP A 69 1.06 -29.77 16.63
C TRP A 69 -0.39 -29.37 16.47
N VAL A 70 -0.71 -28.12 16.77
CA VAL A 70 -2.01 -27.53 16.53
C VAL A 70 -1.84 -26.54 15.40
N PHE A 71 -2.53 -26.76 14.27
CA PHE A 71 -2.62 -25.81 13.16
C PHE A 71 -3.93 -25.04 13.29
N THR A 72 -3.89 -23.73 13.06
CA THR A 72 -5.03 -22.86 13.36
C THR A 72 -5.19 -21.70 12.39
N ILE A 73 -6.44 -21.34 12.10
CA ILE A 73 -6.84 -20.16 11.31
C ILE A 73 -8.11 -19.54 11.90
N GLN A 74 -8.35 -18.24 11.63
CA GLN A 74 -9.59 -17.55 11.99
C GLN A 74 -10.40 -17.24 10.73
N SER A 75 -11.70 -17.57 10.73
CA SER A 75 -12.56 -17.41 9.54
C SER A 75 -12.68 -15.97 9.06
N LYS A 76 -12.78 -15.01 9.99
CA LYS A 76 -12.97 -13.57 9.70
C LYS A 76 -11.98 -12.97 8.69
N ARG A 77 -10.80 -13.57 8.54
CA ARG A 77 -9.77 -13.11 7.59
C ARG A 77 -9.98 -13.61 6.15
N TYR A 78 -10.86 -14.58 5.94
CA TYR A 78 -11.02 -15.29 4.68
C TYR A 78 -12.49 -15.26 4.28
N THR A 79 -12.80 -14.44 3.26
CA THR A 79 -14.17 -14.32 2.73
C THR A 79 -14.72 -15.67 2.25
N GLN A 80 -13.86 -16.56 1.78
CA GLN A 80 -14.18 -17.93 1.38
C GLN A 80 -14.76 -18.77 2.53
N LEU A 81 -14.42 -18.43 3.78
CA LEU A 81 -14.91 -19.13 4.97
C LEU A 81 -16.15 -18.46 5.57
N THR A 82 -16.34 -17.16 5.37
CA THR A 82 -17.49 -16.43 5.93
C THR A 82 -18.70 -16.39 5.00
N SER A 83 -18.53 -16.66 3.70
CA SER A 83 -19.62 -16.71 2.72
C SER A 83 -20.41 -18.02 2.71
N VAL A 84 -19.97 -19.02 3.48
CA VAL A 84 -20.56 -20.37 3.53
C VAL A 84 -20.96 -20.70 4.97
N GLU A 85 -22.16 -21.26 5.17
CA GLU A 85 -22.71 -21.53 6.51
C GLU A 85 -21.88 -22.56 7.30
N ARG A 86 -21.23 -23.52 6.61
CA ARG A 86 -20.41 -24.58 7.22
C ARG A 86 -19.19 -24.90 6.35
N PRO A 87 -18.18 -24.00 6.32
CA PRO A 87 -17.03 -24.20 5.48
C PRO A 87 -16.21 -25.39 6.00
N LYS A 88 -15.73 -26.22 5.08
CA LYS A 88 -14.72 -27.23 5.38
C LYS A 88 -13.36 -26.75 4.89
N VAL A 89 -12.40 -26.75 5.78
CA VAL A 89 -11.03 -26.32 5.50
C VAL A 89 -10.04 -27.40 5.92
N TYR A 90 -9.01 -27.58 5.11
CA TYR A 90 -8.01 -28.63 5.24
C TYR A 90 -6.62 -28.02 5.35
N LEU A 91 -5.77 -28.66 6.15
CA LEU A 91 -4.34 -28.39 6.21
C LEU A 91 -3.67 -29.12 5.04
N ALA A 92 -2.93 -28.40 4.21
CA ALA A 92 -2.22 -28.93 3.06
C ALA A 92 -0.75 -28.49 3.11
N GLY A 93 0.19 -29.40 2.87
CA GLY A 93 1.62 -29.09 2.89
C GLY A 93 2.50 -30.27 2.52
N ASP A 94 3.81 -30.10 2.65
CA ASP A 94 4.80 -31.10 2.23
C ASP A 94 4.63 -32.46 2.93
N PHE A 95 4.09 -32.45 4.15
CA PHE A 95 3.88 -33.66 4.96
C PHE A 95 2.62 -34.46 4.59
N ASN A 96 1.80 -34.00 3.64
CA ASN A 96 0.56 -34.70 3.28
C ASN A 96 0.15 -34.65 1.81
N GLY A 97 1.07 -34.25 0.92
CA GLY A 97 0.83 -34.22 -0.53
C GLY A 97 -0.02 -33.04 -1.00
N TRP A 98 -0.03 -31.93 -0.25
CA TRP A 98 -0.75 -30.71 -0.63
C TRP A 98 -2.24 -30.93 -0.94
N ALA A 99 -2.65 -30.84 -2.21
CA ALA A 99 -4.04 -31.00 -2.64
C ALA A 99 -4.62 -32.38 -2.29
N ASP A 100 -3.77 -33.41 -2.14
CA ASP A 100 -4.18 -34.74 -1.71
C ASP A 100 -4.82 -34.75 -0.31
N ALA A 101 -4.63 -33.70 0.50
CA ALA A 101 -5.24 -33.59 1.82
C ALA A 101 -6.74 -33.27 1.78
N ILE A 102 -7.25 -32.73 0.66
CA ILE A 102 -8.65 -32.31 0.51
C ILE A 102 -9.56 -33.54 0.66
N GLY A 103 -10.63 -33.39 1.44
CA GLY A 103 -11.58 -34.47 1.71
C GLY A 103 -11.10 -35.51 2.73
N LYS A 104 -9.82 -35.53 3.13
CA LYS A 104 -9.31 -36.49 4.13
C LYS A 104 -9.61 -36.00 5.56
N PRO A 105 -10.39 -36.73 6.37
CA PRO A 105 -10.76 -36.29 7.73
C PRO A 105 -9.56 -36.07 8.65
N ALA A 106 -8.44 -36.76 8.41
CA ALA A 106 -7.20 -36.62 9.18
C ALA A 106 -6.53 -35.25 9.04
N TRP A 107 -6.90 -34.46 8.03
CA TRP A 107 -6.33 -33.15 7.72
C TRP A 107 -7.36 -32.02 7.77
N GLN A 108 -8.62 -32.33 8.11
CA GLN A 108 -9.68 -31.35 8.21
C GLN A 108 -9.60 -30.60 9.53
N LEU A 109 -9.53 -29.27 9.48
CA LEU A 109 -9.65 -28.45 10.69
C LEU A 109 -11.11 -28.45 11.17
N LYS A 110 -11.28 -28.35 12.49
CA LYS A 110 -12.58 -28.30 13.15
C LYS A 110 -12.76 -26.93 13.81
N PRO A 111 -13.95 -26.31 13.71
CA PRO A 111 -14.25 -25.10 14.45
C PRO A 111 -14.19 -25.37 15.95
N ILE A 112 -13.68 -24.42 16.72
CA ILE A 112 -13.69 -24.49 18.20
C ILE A 112 -15.06 -24.04 18.73
N GLU A 113 -15.72 -23.12 18.03
CA GLU A 113 -17.03 -22.54 18.37
C GLU A 113 -17.96 -22.60 17.13
N ASP A 114 -19.26 -22.77 17.34
CA ASP A 114 -20.27 -22.81 16.26
C ASP A 114 -20.75 -21.39 15.88
N GLU A 115 -19.82 -20.50 15.53
CA GLU A 115 -20.09 -19.11 15.12
C GLU A 115 -19.47 -18.77 13.76
N ILE A 116 -19.99 -17.76 13.07
CA ILE A 116 -19.53 -17.30 11.74
C ILE A 116 -18.07 -16.78 11.79
N ASP A 117 -17.64 -16.25 12.94
CA ASP A 117 -16.28 -15.73 13.21
C ASP A 117 -15.41 -16.71 14.04
N THR A 118 -15.55 -18.01 13.79
CA THR A 118 -14.87 -19.06 14.56
C THR A 118 -13.38 -19.27 14.22
N THR A 119 -12.66 -19.83 15.19
CA THR A 119 -11.31 -20.35 15.00
C THR A 119 -11.37 -21.82 14.63
N PHE A 120 -10.68 -22.19 13.55
CA PHE A 120 -10.52 -23.57 13.13
C PHE A 120 -9.20 -24.13 13.66
N GLU A 121 -9.22 -25.36 14.16
CA GLU A 121 -8.04 -26.08 14.66
C GLU A 121 -7.95 -27.49 14.10
N LEU A 122 -6.73 -27.93 13.79
CA LEU A 122 -6.39 -29.34 13.57
C LEU A 122 -5.27 -29.74 14.53
N ARG A 123 -5.45 -30.86 15.23
CA ARG A 123 -4.39 -31.47 16.05
C ARG A 123 -3.73 -32.61 15.30
N VAL A 124 -2.43 -32.46 15.03
CA VAL A 124 -1.60 -33.44 14.34
C VAL A 124 -0.61 -34.05 15.34
N PRO A 125 -0.63 -35.37 15.59
CA PRO A 125 0.36 -36.01 16.48
C PRO A 125 1.80 -35.79 16.00
N LEU A 126 2.75 -35.60 16.92
CA LEU A 126 4.18 -35.35 16.58
C LEU A 126 4.79 -36.44 15.67
N LYS A 127 4.31 -37.68 15.77
CA LYS A 127 4.76 -38.79 14.91
C LYS A 127 4.45 -38.59 13.41
N LYS A 128 3.50 -37.71 13.07
CA LYS A 128 3.14 -37.41 11.66
C LYS A 128 3.94 -36.23 11.10
N ILE A 129 4.39 -35.31 11.96
CA ILE A 129 5.22 -34.16 11.60
C ILE A 129 6.29 -34.04 12.70
N PRO A 130 7.47 -34.66 12.51
CA PRO A 130 8.56 -34.63 13.47
C PRO A 130 9.02 -33.21 13.83
N ALA A 131 9.59 -33.04 15.03
CA ALA A 131 9.98 -31.73 15.56
C ALA A 131 11.31 -31.19 15.00
N ASP A 132 12.03 -31.97 14.21
CA ASP A 132 13.21 -31.60 13.46
C ASP A 132 12.89 -31.25 11.99
N GLN A 133 11.62 -31.39 11.59
CA GLN A 133 11.20 -31.13 10.22
C GLN A 133 11.03 -29.62 9.95
N ARG A 134 11.43 -29.22 8.74
CA ARG A 134 10.95 -28.01 8.07
C ARG A 134 10.03 -28.39 6.92
N ALA A 135 8.92 -27.69 6.78
CA ALA A 135 7.92 -27.98 5.76
C ALA A 135 7.14 -26.72 5.39
N GLN A 136 6.69 -26.62 4.15
CA GLN A 136 5.74 -25.60 3.75
C GLN A 136 4.31 -26.11 3.90
N PHE A 137 3.39 -25.20 4.21
CA PHE A 137 1.97 -25.51 4.31
C PHE A 137 1.08 -24.30 4.01
N LYS A 138 -0.18 -24.58 3.68
CA LYS A 138 -1.26 -23.63 3.48
C LYS A 138 -2.59 -24.28 3.91
N PHE A 139 -3.67 -23.52 3.80
CA PHE A 139 -5.03 -23.99 4.05
C PHE A 139 -5.83 -23.92 2.76
N VAL A 140 -6.74 -24.87 2.58
CA VAL A 140 -7.54 -25.00 1.36
C VAL A 140 -8.97 -25.39 1.70
N THR A 141 -9.95 -24.81 1.00
CA THR A 141 -11.35 -25.17 1.15
C THR A 141 -11.65 -26.53 0.50
N GLU A 142 -12.81 -27.13 0.81
CA GLU A 142 -13.27 -28.35 0.11
C GLU A 142 -13.41 -28.15 -1.42
N GLY A 143 -13.70 -26.93 -1.86
CA GLY A 143 -13.79 -26.57 -3.28
C GLY A 143 -12.44 -26.37 -3.98
N GLY A 144 -11.31 -26.49 -3.26
CA GLY A 144 -9.97 -26.30 -3.83
C GLY A 144 -9.48 -24.85 -3.84
N GLU A 145 -10.15 -23.94 -3.13
CA GLU A 145 -9.73 -22.55 -3.01
C GLU A 145 -8.64 -22.42 -1.93
N TRP A 146 -7.47 -21.94 -2.33
CA TRP A 146 -6.34 -21.76 -1.42
C TRP A 146 -6.47 -20.46 -0.61
N LEU A 147 -6.36 -20.56 0.71
CA LEU A 147 -6.48 -19.40 1.60
C LEU A 147 -5.16 -18.64 1.70
N ASP A 148 -5.18 -17.35 1.39
CA ASP A 148 -3.97 -16.53 1.29
C ASP A 148 -3.12 -16.45 2.56
N VAL A 149 -1.82 -16.29 2.35
CA VAL A 149 -0.85 -16.09 3.42
C VAL A 149 -0.63 -14.59 3.59
N PRO A 150 -0.96 -14.00 4.75
CA PRO A 150 -0.75 -12.57 4.96
C PRO A 150 0.73 -12.19 4.82
N ASP A 151 1.03 -11.08 4.16
CA ASP A 151 2.41 -10.57 4.04
C ASP A 151 3.07 -10.29 5.40
N SER A 152 2.26 -10.06 6.43
CA SER A 152 2.68 -9.86 7.81
C SER A 152 2.93 -11.17 8.59
N ALA A 153 2.70 -12.34 8.00
CA ALA A 153 2.94 -13.61 8.66
C ALA A 153 4.47 -13.83 8.86
N PRO A 154 4.96 -14.02 10.09
CA PRO A 154 6.39 -14.08 10.36
C PRO A 154 7.12 -15.28 9.73
N ASN A 155 6.37 -16.32 9.41
CA ASN A 155 6.86 -17.53 8.76
C ASN A 155 6.37 -17.63 7.32
N ARG A 156 6.07 -16.50 6.65
CA ARG A 156 5.74 -16.49 5.22
C ARG A 156 7.00 -16.75 4.40
N VAL A 157 6.88 -17.64 3.42
CA VAL A 157 7.88 -17.87 2.38
C VAL A 157 7.22 -17.76 1.01
N SER A 158 7.97 -17.33 -0.01
CA SER A 158 7.44 -17.15 -1.37
C SER A 158 8.33 -17.83 -2.42
N PRO A 159 8.49 -19.16 -2.37
CA PRO A 159 9.22 -19.87 -3.43
C PRO A 159 8.51 -19.66 -4.77
N GLN A 160 9.25 -19.16 -5.76
CA GLN A 160 8.75 -18.98 -7.14
C GLN A 160 7.48 -18.11 -7.22
N GLY A 161 7.31 -17.18 -6.27
CA GLY A 161 6.17 -16.26 -6.22
C GLY A 161 4.90 -16.79 -5.54
N VAL A 162 4.90 -18.05 -5.07
CA VAL A 162 3.75 -18.65 -4.37
C VAL A 162 3.92 -18.50 -2.87
N ASN A 163 3.00 -17.78 -2.22
CA ASN A 163 3.08 -17.55 -0.78
C ASN A 163 2.56 -18.75 0.04
N ASN A 164 3.43 -19.27 0.91
CA ASN A 164 3.17 -20.36 1.84
C ASN A 164 3.58 -19.98 3.27
N PHE A 165 3.03 -20.68 4.26
CA PHE A 165 3.60 -20.68 5.61
C PHE A 165 4.73 -21.70 5.66
N GLU A 166 5.77 -21.41 6.43
CA GLU A 166 6.86 -22.32 6.75
C GLU A 166 6.70 -22.82 8.19
N PHE A 167 6.66 -24.13 8.33
CA PHE A 167 6.70 -24.85 9.60
C PHE A 167 8.15 -25.10 9.99
N HIS A 168 8.48 -24.79 11.24
CA HIS A 168 9.77 -25.07 11.87
C HIS A 168 9.53 -25.86 13.15
N GLY A 169 9.95 -27.12 13.19
CA GLY A 169 9.69 -27.95 14.37
C GLY A 169 10.41 -27.47 15.66
N GLU A 170 11.46 -26.66 15.54
CA GLU A 170 12.14 -25.99 16.66
C GLU A 170 11.36 -24.77 17.21
N GLN A 171 10.25 -24.40 16.58
CA GLN A 171 9.40 -23.26 16.93
C GLN A 171 8.07 -23.74 17.49
N SER A 172 8.08 -24.27 18.71
CA SER A 172 6.89 -24.87 19.34
C SER A 172 5.86 -23.87 19.88
N GLY A 173 6.09 -22.57 19.61
CA GLY A 173 5.31 -21.44 20.14
C GLY A 173 5.98 -20.75 21.32
N LYS A 174 7.20 -21.14 21.71
CA LYS A 174 7.96 -20.53 22.83
C LYS A 174 9.02 -19.52 22.36
N HIS A 175 9.09 -19.27 21.07
CA HIS A 175 10.06 -18.37 20.42
C HIS A 175 9.55 -16.93 20.27
N ILE A 176 8.28 -16.64 20.62
CA ILE A 176 7.71 -15.28 20.49
C ILE A 176 7.58 -14.62 21.86
N PHE A 177 8.11 -13.40 21.94
CA PHE A 177 8.07 -12.55 23.13
C PHE A 177 7.35 -11.24 22.80
N ARG A 178 6.54 -10.76 23.73
CA ARG A 178 5.96 -9.43 23.74
C ARG A 178 6.83 -8.54 24.60
N PHE A 179 7.24 -7.40 24.07
CA PHE A 179 7.88 -6.38 24.87
C PHE A 179 6.94 -5.19 25.08
N THR A 180 7.10 -4.53 26.22
CA THR A 180 6.51 -3.22 26.49
C THR A 180 7.61 -2.24 26.90
N LEU A 181 7.45 -0.99 26.51
CA LEU A 181 8.29 0.14 26.90
C LEU A 181 7.53 1.03 27.88
N ALA A 182 8.18 2.09 28.37
CA ALA A 182 7.55 3.04 29.26
C ALA A 182 6.24 3.59 28.66
N PRO A 183 5.20 3.86 29.47
CA PRO A 183 3.91 4.37 28.98
C PRO A 183 4.02 5.68 28.18
N ASP A 184 5.00 6.51 28.52
CA ASP A 184 5.35 7.79 27.90
C ASP A 184 6.38 7.67 26.77
N PHE A 185 6.72 6.44 26.34
CA PHE A 185 7.64 6.24 25.23
C PHE A 185 7.05 6.72 23.90
N GLU A 186 7.81 7.56 23.21
CA GLU A 186 7.54 8.06 21.86
C GLU A 186 8.52 7.44 20.87
N PRO A 187 8.05 6.62 19.90
CA PRO A 187 8.89 6.18 18.79
C PRO A 187 9.38 7.37 17.98
N VAL A 188 10.68 7.43 17.75
CA VAL A 188 11.39 8.39 16.89
C VAL A 188 11.83 7.75 15.56
N GLY A 189 11.61 6.45 15.37
CA GLY A 189 11.76 5.72 14.11
C GLY A 189 13.04 4.89 14.01
N ASN A 190 14.09 5.18 14.77
CA ASN A 190 15.36 4.44 14.69
C ASN A 190 15.46 3.28 15.70
N GLU A 191 14.33 2.77 16.19
CA GLU A 191 14.31 1.75 17.21
C GLU A 191 14.78 0.40 16.69
N CYS A 192 15.45 -0.36 17.56
CA CYS A 192 15.92 -1.70 17.25
C CYS A 192 15.85 -2.60 18.48
N ILE A 193 15.85 -3.89 18.24
CA ILE A 193 16.01 -4.94 19.23
C ILE A 193 17.43 -5.47 19.13
N VAL A 194 18.11 -5.55 20.26
CA VAL A 194 19.48 -6.03 20.35
C VAL A 194 19.50 -7.36 21.10
N TRP A 195 20.06 -8.39 20.49
CA TRP A 195 20.47 -9.61 21.18
C TRP A 195 21.94 -9.48 21.59
N ARG A 196 22.27 -9.75 22.86
CA ARG A 196 23.67 -9.67 23.34
C ARG A 196 24.02 -10.79 24.31
N ARG A 197 24.88 -11.73 23.90
CA ARG A 197 25.36 -12.83 24.75
C ARG A 197 26.87 -12.97 24.66
N GLY A 198 27.59 -12.60 25.73
CA GLY A 198 29.05 -12.48 25.69
C GLY A 198 29.45 -11.43 24.65
N ASP A 199 30.35 -11.79 23.74
CA ASP A 199 30.82 -10.92 22.65
C ASP A 199 29.90 -10.95 21.41
N SER A 200 28.90 -11.83 21.38
CA SER A 200 27.96 -11.93 20.25
C SER A 200 26.86 -10.88 20.38
N VAL A 201 26.76 -10.00 19.37
CA VAL A 201 25.73 -8.96 19.25
C VAL A 201 25.01 -9.12 17.91
N GLU A 202 23.69 -9.10 17.96
CA GLU A 202 22.82 -9.04 16.78
C GLU A 202 21.81 -7.91 16.96
N ILE A 203 21.55 -7.15 15.91
CA ILE A 203 20.64 -5.99 15.92
C ILE A 203 19.57 -6.22 14.87
N ARG A 204 18.30 -6.05 15.26
CA ARG A 204 17.14 -6.11 14.39
C ARG A 204 16.36 -4.81 14.50
N ASP A 205 16.33 -4.02 13.43
CA ASP A 205 15.58 -2.77 13.41
C ASP A 205 14.08 -3.02 13.45
N LEU A 206 13.33 -2.12 14.11
CA LEU A 206 11.87 -2.18 14.17
C LEU A 206 11.28 -1.36 12.99
N PRO A 207 10.29 -1.92 12.25
CA PRO A 207 9.68 -1.24 11.11
C PRO A 207 8.87 -0.02 11.55
N HIS A 208 8.93 1.10 10.82
CA HIS A 208 8.31 2.38 11.21
C HIS A 208 6.77 2.44 11.05
N THR A 209 6.08 1.31 10.84
CA THR A 209 4.78 1.27 10.15
C THR A 209 3.59 1.79 10.95
N GLN A 210 3.65 1.85 12.28
CA GLN A 210 2.50 2.34 13.06
C GLN A 210 2.35 3.85 13.06
N PHE A 211 3.43 4.60 12.90
CA PHE A 211 3.38 6.04 12.71
C PHE A 211 2.56 6.40 11.45
N LEU A 212 2.72 5.64 10.36
CA LEU A 212 2.05 5.91 9.08
C LEU A 212 0.52 5.83 9.14
N LEU A 213 -0.04 4.96 9.99
CA LEU A 213 -1.51 4.84 10.13
C LEU A 213 -2.13 6.00 10.93
N SER A 214 -1.31 6.74 11.69
CA SER A 214 -1.73 7.92 12.45
C SER A 214 -1.25 9.24 11.86
N ALA A 215 -0.25 9.19 10.98
CA ALA A 215 0.31 10.36 10.33
C ALA A 215 -0.75 10.97 9.41
N GLN A 216 -1.09 12.22 9.67
CA GLN A 216 -2.04 12.99 8.90
C GLN A 216 -1.62 14.45 8.93
N THR A 217 -2.14 15.23 8.00
CA THR A 217 -2.04 16.68 7.98
C THR A 217 -3.35 17.25 7.46
N LYS A 218 -3.71 18.44 7.92
CA LYS A 218 -4.87 19.19 7.41
C LYS A 218 -4.47 20.31 6.47
N LEU A 219 -3.17 20.50 6.24
CA LEU A 219 -2.66 21.52 5.35
C LEU A 219 -3.04 21.18 3.89
N PRO A 220 -3.30 22.17 3.02
CA PRO A 220 -3.53 21.91 1.60
C PRO A 220 -2.26 21.36 0.94
N MET A 221 -2.35 20.29 0.16
CA MET A 221 -1.19 19.66 -0.47
C MET A 221 -0.95 20.17 -1.90
N GLY A 222 0.25 19.89 -2.43
CA GLY A 222 0.66 20.19 -3.79
C GLY A 222 1.15 21.62 -4.00
N ALA A 223 1.07 22.12 -5.23
CA ALA A 223 1.45 23.48 -5.60
C ALA A 223 0.25 24.45 -5.50
N THR A 224 0.38 25.47 -4.65
CA THR A 224 -0.63 26.52 -4.46
C THR A 224 -0.05 27.89 -4.80
N VAL A 225 -0.74 28.62 -5.66
CA VAL A 225 -0.36 29.98 -6.08
C VAL A 225 -1.26 30.99 -5.39
N GLU A 226 -0.65 31.95 -4.68
CA GLU A 226 -1.33 33.05 -3.99
C GLU A 226 -0.60 34.36 -4.29
N GLY A 227 -1.23 35.24 -5.08
CA GLY A 227 -0.62 36.50 -5.50
C GLY A 227 0.70 36.27 -6.28
N ASP A 228 1.79 36.83 -5.76
CA ASP A 228 3.14 36.70 -6.32
C ASP A 228 3.96 35.57 -5.68
N GLN A 229 3.31 34.62 -4.98
CA GLN A 229 3.99 33.52 -4.31
C GLN A 229 3.44 32.16 -4.75
N THR A 230 4.30 31.15 -4.69
CA THR A 230 3.94 29.74 -4.91
C THR A 230 4.44 28.90 -3.74
N THR A 231 3.53 28.23 -3.04
CA THR A 231 3.85 27.29 -1.96
C THR A 231 3.74 25.86 -2.47
N PHE A 232 4.80 25.09 -2.27
CA PHE A 232 4.83 23.67 -2.53
C PHE A 232 4.74 22.91 -1.22
N ARG A 233 3.86 21.90 -1.14
CA ARG A 233 3.71 21.07 0.06
C ARG A 233 3.60 19.59 -0.29
N LEU A 234 4.41 18.76 0.37
CA LEU A 234 4.44 17.31 0.17
C LEU A 234 4.31 16.56 1.50
N PHE A 235 3.38 15.62 1.57
CA PHE A 235 3.27 14.67 2.69
C PHE A 235 4.27 13.52 2.51
N ALA A 236 5.35 13.53 3.28
CA ALA A 236 6.42 12.54 3.20
C ALA A 236 6.99 12.23 4.60
N PRO A 237 6.23 11.50 5.45
CA PRO A 237 6.56 11.25 6.86
C PRO A 237 7.86 10.48 7.11
N ARG A 238 8.29 9.67 6.14
CA ARG A 238 9.51 8.86 6.22
C ARG A 238 10.74 9.53 5.61
N ALA A 239 10.58 10.69 4.97
CA ALA A 239 11.69 11.35 4.30
C ALA A 239 12.63 12.01 5.33
N ASP A 240 13.92 12.01 4.99
CA ASP A 240 14.96 12.77 5.68
C ASP A 240 15.23 14.11 4.98
N GLY A 241 14.83 14.23 3.72
CA GLY A 241 14.94 15.44 2.92
C GLY A 241 13.95 15.46 1.76
N VAL A 242 13.44 16.63 1.43
CA VAL A 242 12.67 16.84 0.20
C VAL A 242 13.22 18.07 -0.51
N ARG A 243 13.39 17.96 -1.83
CA ARG A 243 13.66 19.09 -2.72
C ARG A 243 12.53 19.23 -3.73
N VAL A 244 12.08 20.45 -3.96
CA VAL A 244 11.29 20.80 -5.14
C VAL A 244 12.23 21.19 -6.26
N CYS A 245 11.96 20.70 -7.46
CA CYS A 245 12.66 21.01 -8.69
C CYS A 245 11.65 21.68 -9.62
N TYR A 246 11.90 22.90 -10.09
CA TYR A 246 10.97 23.61 -10.96
C TYR A 246 11.68 24.41 -12.05
N GLY A 247 11.01 24.64 -13.18
CA GLY A 247 11.55 25.34 -14.35
C GLY A 247 10.45 25.70 -15.35
N LYS A 248 10.77 26.53 -16.34
CA LYS A 248 9.86 26.90 -17.43
C LYS A 248 9.83 25.88 -18.56
N ASN A 249 10.81 24.99 -18.64
CA ASN A 249 10.89 23.97 -19.68
C ASN A 249 10.57 22.58 -19.11
N SER A 250 9.76 21.79 -19.82
CA SER A 250 9.37 20.44 -19.38
C SER A 250 10.52 19.43 -19.40
N ASP A 251 11.57 19.69 -20.17
CA ASP A 251 12.78 18.87 -20.28
C ASP A 251 13.81 19.08 -19.15
N SER A 252 13.47 19.90 -18.15
CA SER A 252 14.33 20.27 -17.02
C SER A 252 15.62 21.03 -17.41
N SER A 253 15.72 21.59 -18.61
CA SER A 253 16.90 22.35 -19.06
C SER A 253 17.19 23.62 -18.24
N ASP A 254 16.18 24.21 -17.59
CA ASP A 254 16.28 25.39 -16.74
C ASP A 254 15.96 25.13 -15.26
N VAL A 255 16.06 23.86 -14.84
CA VAL A 255 15.62 23.41 -13.51
C VAL A 255 16.35 24.12 -12.36
N THR A 256 15.57 24.59 -11.40
CA THR A 256 16.03 25.13 -10.13
C THR A 256 15.69 24.17 -8.99
N TYR A 257 16.67 23.88 -8.14
CA TYR A 257 16.50 23.04 -6.96
C TYR A 257 16.33 23.90 -5.70
N ARG A 258 15.34 23.57 -4.87
CA ARG A 258 15.14 24.17 -3.55
C ARG A 258 14.84 23.12 -2.50
N ARG A 259 15.58 23.18 -1.39
CA ARG A 259 15.35 22.31 -0.24
C ARG A 259 14.13 22.79 0.53
N MET A 260 13.21 21.87 0.81
CA MET A 260 12.02 22.12 1.61
C MET A 260 12.34 21.93 3.09
N HIS A 261 11.56 22.55 3.97
CA HIS A 261 11.66 22.39 5.41
C HIS A 261 10.43 21.66 5.95
N LYS A 262 10.56 20.97 7.08
CA LYS A 262 9.41 20.33 7.73
C LYS A 262 8.57 21.42 8.40
N VAL A 263 7.30 21.52 8.00
CA VAL A 263 6.30 22.38 8.65
C VAL A 263 5.55 21.62 9.75
N GLU A 264 5.41 20.30 9.56
CA GLU A 264 4.89 19.34 10.54
C GLU A 264 5.75 18.06 10.47
N PRO A 265 5.70 17.13 11.44
CA PRO A 265 6.50 15.90 11.40
C PRO A 265 6.38 15.10 10.09
N SER A 266 5.20 15.18 9.46
CA SER A 266 4.84 14.41 8.27
C SER A 266 4.88 15.21 6.97
N THR A 267 5.13 16.53 7.04
CA THR A 267 4.79 17.46 5.96
C THR A 267 5.95 18.41 5.68
N TRP A 268 6.31 18.50 4.41
CA TRP A 268 7.39 19.34 3.90
C TRP A 268 6.82 20.52 3.13
N GLU A 269 7.44 21.69 3.29
CA GLU A 269 6.97 22.93 2.69
C GLU A 269 8.15 23.79 2.18
N ILE A 270 7.87 24.57 1.13
CA ILE A 270 8.61 25.78 0.81
C ILE A 270 7.68 26.77 0.10
N THR A 271 7.86 28.06 0.40
CA THR A 271 7.25 29.16 -0.36
C THR A 271 8.33 29.82 -1.21
N ILE A 272 8.03 30.00 -2.50
CA ILE A 272 8.85 30.74 -3.45
C ILE A 272 8.18 32.10 -3.68
N ASP A 273 8.96 33.18 -3.58
CA ASP A 273 8.52 34.56 -3.82
C ASP A 273 8.38 34.85 -5.33
N GLN A 274 7.64 33.98 -6.02
CA GLN A 274 7.29 34.13 -7.43
C GLN A 274 5.97 33.40 -7.71
N ASN A 275 5.12 34.00 -8.55
CA ASN A 275 4.02 33.31 -9.18
C ASN A 275 4.57 32.39 -10.28
N LEU A 276 4.45 31.08 -10.07
CA LEU A 276 4.99 30.05 -10.96
C LEU A 276 3.91 29.40 -11.83
N ASP A 277 2.75 30.03 -12.02
CA ASP A 277 1.69 29.50 -12.89
C ASP A 277 2.23 29.13 -14.29
N GLY A 278 1.90 27.92 -14.75
CA GLY A 278 2.39 27.35 -16.00
C GLY A 278 3.82 26.78 -15.97
N TRP A 279 4.53 26.85 -14.83
CA TRP A 279 5.86 26.24 -14.71
C TRP A 279 5.75 24.75 -14.38
N TYR A 280 6.79 24.00 -14.75
CA TYR A 280 6.89 22.58 -14.49
C TYR A 280 7.58 22.32 -13.16
N TYR A 281 7.19 21.25 -12.47
CA TYR A 281 7.84 20.84 -11.23
C TYR A 281 7.79 19.34 -10.97
N THR A 282 8.76 18.87 -10.18
CA THR A 282 8.84 17.53 -9.59
C THR A 282 9.44 17.61 -8.19
N TYR A 283 9.33 16.53 -7.42
CA TYR A 283 10.02 16.37 -6.15
C TYR A 283 11.22 15.41 -6.28
N ARG A 284 12.20 15.59 -5.39
CA ARG A 284 13.23 14.60 -5.04
C ARG A 284 13.11 14.30 -3.57
N VAL A 285 12.97 13.02 -3.23
CA VAL A 285 12.71 12.58 -1.85
C VAL A 285 13.88 11.73 -1.38
N GLU A 286 14.56 12.22 -0.35
CA GLU A 286 15.70 11.57 0.29
C GLU A 286 15.24 10.85 1.56
N GLY A 287 15.86 9.71 1.84
CA GLY A 287 15.59 8.96 3.06
C GLY A 287 16.46 7.72 3.20
N HIS A 288 16.42 7.10 4.37
CA HIS A 288 17.03 5.80 4.60
C HIS A 288 16.24 4.67 3.91
N THR A 289 16.90 3.95 2.99
CA THR A 289 16.38 2.73 2.36
C THR A 289 16.54 1.55 3.31
N LEU A 290 15.42 1.00 3.77
CA LEU A 290 15.33 -0.19 4.63
C LEU A 290 14.64 -1.28 3.82
N GLU A 291 15.01 -2.54 4.04
CA GLU A 291 14.39 -3.67 3.34
C GLU A 291 12.86 -3.68 3.54
N GLY A 292 12.10 -4.02 2.49
CA GLY A 292 10.65 -4.18 2.53
C GLY A 292 9.88 -3.07 1.81
N THR A 293 9.76 -1.88 2.41
CA THR A 293 8.84 -0.83 1.91
C THR A 293 9.47 0.56 1.75
N SER A 294 10.78 0.74 1.98
CA SER A 294 11.48 1.99 1.71
C SER A 294 12.52 1.80 0.61
N HIS A 295 12.29 2.46 -0.52
CA HIS A 295 13.21 2.54 -1.65
C HIS A 295 13.43 4.01 -1.98
N PHE A 296 14.16 4.72 -1.12
CA PHE A 296 14.46 6.12 -1.35
C PHE A 296 15.57 6.25 -2.39
N ASP A 297 15.32 7.06 -3.40
CA ASP A 297 16.30 7.53 -4.37
C ASP A 297 16.14 9.05 -4.50
N GLY A 298 17.10 9.79 -3.93
CA GLY A 298 17.11 11.26 -3.96
C GLY A 298 17.36 11.85 -5.35
N MET A 299 17.64 11.03 -6.36
CA MET A 299 17.77 11.45 -7.76
C MET A 299 16.51 11.17 -8.58
N PHE A 300 15.62 10.30 -8.09
CA PHE A 300 14.40 9.91 -8.78
C PHE A 300 13.34 11.01 -8.80
N GLU A 301 12.79 11.28 -9.98
CA GLU A 301 11.69 12.23 -10.21
C GLU A 301 10.37 11.71 -9.65
N VAL A 302 9.92 12.33 -8.56
CA VAL A 302 8.60 12.04 -8.00
C VAL A 302 7.63 13.10 -8.47
N MET A 303 6.64 12.69 -9.27
CA MET A 303 5.49 13.53 -9.61
C MET A 303 4.67 13.83 -8.35
N ASP A 304 4.18 15.05 -8.24
CA ASP A 304 3.31 15.45 -7.13
C ASP A 304 1.97 14.68 -7.20
N PRO A 305 1.62 13.89 -6.17
CA PRO A 305 0.33 13.20 -6.12
C PRO A 305 -0.87 14.14 -6.14
N TYR A 306 -0.68 15.42 -5.81
CA TYR A 306 -1.69 16.48 -5.80
C TYR A 306 -1.54 17.46 -6.98
N ALA A 307 -0.76 17.10 -8.01
CA ALA A 307 -0.67 17.91 -9.23
C ALA A 307 -2.07 18.09 -9.85
N LYS A 308 -2.41 19.34 -10.18
CA LYS A 308 -3.68 19.67 -10.87
C LYS A 308 -3.60 19.44 -12.39
N ALA A 309 -2.37 19.34 -12.90
CA ALA A 309 -2.05 19.02 -14.27
C ALA A 309 -0.65 18.40 -14.32
N CYS A 310 -0.41 17.51 -15.28
CA CYS A 310 0.90 16.94 -15.57
C CYS A 310 1.04 16.64 -17.07
N LEU A 311 2.24 16.20 -17.46
CA LEU A 311 2.54 15.77 -18.82
C LEU A 311 2.81 14.27 -18.86
N GLY A 312 1.80 13.49 -19.22
CA GLY A 312 1.93 12.04 -19.34
C GLY A 312 2.20 11.33 -18.02
N PHE A 313 2.36 10.02 -18.13
CA PHE A 313 2.45 9.12 -16.98
C PHE A 313 3.67 9.30 -16.06
N ARG A 314 4.70 10.03 -16.50
CA ARG A 314 5.91 10.34 -15.71
C ARG A 314 5.97 11.79 -15.24
N GLY A 315 5.02 12.63 -15.64
CA GLY A 315 5.11 14.06 -15.46
C GLY A 315 6.15 14.72 -16.41
N PRO A 316 6.58 15.96 -16.11
CA PRO A 316 6.45 16.67 -14.83
C PRO A 316 5.02 17.13 -14.51
N GLY A 317 4.79 17.57 -13.27
CA GLY A 317 3.58 18.31 -12.91
C GLY A 317 3.66 19.76 -13.42
N VAL A 318 2.51 20.40 -13.65
CA VAL A 318 2.41 21.82 -14.03
C VAL A 318 1.76 22.58 -12.87
N VAL A 319 2.34 23.71 -12.48
CA VAL A 319 1.74 24.62 -11.50
C VAL A 319 0.53 25.30 -12.14
N VAL A 320 -0.64 25.17 -11.51
CA VAL A 320 -1.91 25.74 -12.00
C VAL A 320 -2.48 26.70 -10.96
N ALA A 321 -2.49 27.99 -11.30
CA ALA A 321 -3.09 29.02 -10.46
C ALA A 321 -4.61 28.87 -10.36
N PRO A 322 -5.22 29.19 -9.21
CA PRO A 322 -6.68 29.07 -9.02
C PRO A 322 -7.52 29.81 -10.06
N GLY A 323 -6.99 30.91 -10.64
CA GLY A 323 -7.68 31.70 -11.65
C GLY A 323 -7.90 30.99 -12.99
N ARG A 324 -7.19 29.89 -13.25
CA ARG A 324 -7.32 29.10 -14.48
C ARG A 324 -8.53 28.17 -14.47
N MET A 325 -9.03 27.79 -13.30
CA MET A 325 -10.20 26.92 -13.22
C MET A 325 -11.47 27.72 -13.59
N PRO A 326 -12.26 27.25 -14.58
CA PRO A 326 -13.44 27.96 -15.02
C PRO A 326 -14.47 28.09 -13.89
N ARG A 327 -14.99 29.29 -13.67
CA ARG A 327 -16.07 29.51 -12.71
C ARG A 327 -17.39 28.99 -13.29
N ILE A 328 -17.96 27.98 -12.64
CA ILE A 328 -19.29 27.46 -12.96
C ILE A 328 -20.34 28.53 -12.54
N SER A 329 -20.99 29.16 -13.52
CA SER A 329 -21.96 30.23 -13.29
C SER A 329 -23.32 29.73 -12.81
N LYS A 330 -23.66 28.47 -13.11
CA LYS A 330 -24.87 27.79 -12.65
C LYS A 330 -24.47 26.44 -12.04
N PRO A 331 -24.65 26.26 -10.71
CA PRO A 331 -24.39 24.96 -10.09
C PRO A 331 -25.24 23.89 -10.78
N PHE A 332 -24.64 22.74 -11.07
CA PHE A 332 -25.38 21.58 -11.54
C PHE A 332 -26.16 20.97 -10.37
N GLU A 333 -27.46 20.80 -10.54
CA GLU A 333 -28.30 20.03 -9.61
C GLU A 333 -28.53 18.64 -10.21
N ALA A 334 -27.96 17.62 -9.58
CA ALA A 334 -28.13 16.24 -10.02
C ALA A 334 -29.60 15.81 -9.84
N PRO A 335 -30.21 15.13 -10.82
CA PRO A 335 -31.54 14.56 -10.66
C PRO A 335 -31.51 13.43 -9.62
N SER A 336 -32.69 12.99 -9.16
CA SER A 336 -32.78 11.82 -8.27
C SER A 336 -32.17 10.60 -8.95
N TRP A 337 -31.57 9.70 -8.18
CA TRP A 337 -30.87 8.53 -8.72
C TRP A 337 -31.74 7.63 -9.62
N HIS A 338 -33.06 7.57 -9.37
CA HIS A 338 -34.02 6.82 -10.19
C HIS A 338 -34.48 7.55 -11.46
N ASP A 339 -34.19 8.85 -11.56
CA ASP A 339 -34.44 9.65 -12.76
C ASP A 339 -33.21 9.65 -13.70
N LEU A 340 -32.08 9.09 -13.28
CA LEU A 340 -30.86 9.03 -14.09
C LEU A 340 -31.02 8.06 -15.26
N VAL A 341 -30.72 8.56 -16.44
CA VAL A 341 -30.53 7.78 -17.66
C VAL A 341 -29.12 8.08 -18.14
N ILE A 342 -28.22 7.14 -17.85
CA ILE A 342 -26.77 7.31 -17.98
C ILE A 342 -26.30 6.72 -19.30
N MET A 343 -25.50 7.48 -20.05
CA MET A 343 -24.72 6.99 -21.18
C MET A 343 -23.25 6.90 -20.78
N GLU A 344 -22.74 5.68 -20.62
CA GLU A 344 -21.30 5.47 -20.51
C GLU A 344 -20.63 5.72 -21.87
N GLY A 345 -19.48 6.38 -21.86
CA GLY A 345 -18.60 6.35 -23.02
C GLY A 345 -17.24 6.98 -22.80
N HIS A 346 -16.42 6.83 -23.82
CA HIS A 346 -15.03 7.23 -23.82
C HIS A 346 -14.86 8.58 -24.55
N VAL A 347 -13.99 9.46 -24.02
CA VAL A 347 -13.78 10.82 -24.58
C VAL A 347 -13.42 10.76 -26.06
N ARG A 348 -12.43 9.92 -26.40
CA ARG A 348 -11.97 9.74 -27.79
C ARG A 348 -13.04 9.10 -28.67
N ASP A 349 -13.85 8.19 -28.14
CA ASP A 349 -14.86 7.47 -28.94
C ASP A 349 -16.02 8.40 -29.31
N PHE A 350 -16.44 9.25 -28.37
CA PHE A 350 -17.44 10.28 -28.63
C PHE A 350 -16.96 11.32 -29.65
N ALA A 351 -15.68 11.69 -29.63
CA ALA A 351 -15.13 12.73 -30.50
C ALA A 351 -14.70 12.22 -31.89
N ALA A 352 -14.16 11.00 -31.98
CA ALA A 352 -13.45 10.49 -33.17
C ALA A 352 -14.29 10.57 -34.46
N HIS A 353 -15.56 10.21 -34.38
CA HIS A 353 -16.47 10.17 -35.52
C HIS A 353 -17.66 11.13 -35.38
N ALA A 354 -17.54 12.15 -34.54
CA ALA A 354 -18.55 13.19 -34.44
C ALA A 354 -18.77 13.82 -35.84
N PRO A 355 -20.03 13.90 -36.33
CA PRO A 355 -20.40 14.40 -37.65
C PRO A 355 -20.39 15.94 -37.71
N ILE A 356 -19.35 16.55 -37.14
CA ILE A 356 -19.09 17.99 -37.15
C ILE A 356 -17.64 18.23 -37.58
N ASP A 357 -17.35 19.46 -37.99
CA ASP A 357 -16.00 19.86 -38.36
C ASP A 357 -15.11 19.95 -37.11
N LEU A 358 -14.11 19.07 -37.05
CA LEU A 358 -13.13 18.93 -35.98
C LEU A 358 -11.77 18.67 -36.61
N ASN A 359 -10.74 19.34 -36.09
CA ASN A 359 -9.37 19.01 -36.47
C ASN A 359 -8.93 17.66 -35.87
N GLU A 360 -7.75 17.19 -36.28
CA GLU A 360 -7.25 15.87 -35.86
C GLU A 360 -7.13 15.72 -34.34
N GLN A 361 -6.66 16.76 -33.64
CA GLN A 361 -6.48 16.72 -32.19
C GLN A 361 -7.82 16.82 -31.46
N GLU A 362 -8.76 17.62 -31.96
CA GLU A 362 -10.11 17.71 -31.40
C GLU A 362 -10.84 16.37 -31.47
N ARG A 363 -10.61 15.56 -32.50
CA ARG A 363 -11.16 14.20 -32.59
C ARG A 363 -10.63 13.23 -31.53
N LYS A 364 -9.61 13.61 -30.76
CA LYS A 364 -8.98 12.76 -29.75
C LYS A 364 -9.32 13.15 -28.30
N GLY A 365 -10.01 14.28 -28.07
CA GLY A 365 -9.97 14.91 -26.75
C GLY A 365 -11.16 15.76 -26.32
N TYR A 366 -10.94 16.51 -25.24
CA TYR A 366 -11.97 17.26 -24.51
C TYR A 366 -12.65 18.33 -25.36
N SER A 367 -11.87 19.13 -26.11
CA SER A 367 -12.43 20.17 -26.97
C SER A 367 -13.43 19.61 -28.02
N GLY A 368 -13.11 18.48 -28.66
CA GLY A 368 -14.01 17.86 -29.63
C GLY A 368 -15.27 17.29 -29.00
N LEU A 369 -15.15 16.60 -27.85
CA LEU A 369 -16.30 16.16 -27.07
C LEU A 369 -17.20 17.34 -26.68
N ARG A 370 -16.62 18.44 -26.19
CA ARG A 370 -17.35 19.66 -25.81
C ARG A 370 -18.09 20.27 -26.99
N LYS A 371 -17.47 20.33 -28.18
CA LYS A 371 -18.13 20.78 -29.42
C LYS A 371 -19.26 19.84 -29.80
N TRP A 372 -19.03 18.53 -29.75
CA TRP A 372 -20.02 17.52 -30.10
C TRP A 372 -21.26 17.55 -29.18
N LEU A 373 -21.05 17.70 -27.87
CA LEU A 373 -22.14 17.88 -26.91
C LEU A 373 -22.94 19.16 -27.16
N LYS A 374 -22.36 20.18 -27.80
CA LYS A 374 -23.03 21.46 -28.07
C LYS A 374 -23.69 21.54 -29.45
N ALA A 375 -23.30 20.70 -30.39
CA ALA A 375 -23.80 20.71 -31.76
C ALA A 375 -25.29 20.37 -31.85
N GLU A 376 -25.98 20.95 -32.83
CA GLU A 376 -27.25 20.42 -33.33
C GLU A 376 -27.00 19.05 -33.95
N GLY A 377 -27.95 18.11 -33.80
CA GLY A 377 -27.79 16.74 -34.28
C GLY A 377 -26.96 15.83 -33.36
N SER A 378 -26.58 16.30 -32.16
CA SER A 378 -25.85 15.46 -31.19
C SER A 378 -26.73 14.31 -30.70
N TYR A 379 -26.40 13.07 -31.07
CA TYR A 379 -27.17 11.89 -30.63
C TYR A 379 -27.22 11.76 -29.10
N ILE A 380 -26.21 12.27 -28.39
CA ILE A 380 -26.16 12.26 -26.92
C ILE A 380 -27.32 13.12 -26.38
N LYS A 381 -27.62 14.26 -27.01
CA LYS A 381 -28.77 15.09 -26.65
C LYS A 381 -30.09 14.52 -27.14
N GLU A 382 -30.13 14.06 -28.39
CA GLU A 382 -31.37 13.59 -29.02
C GLU A 382 -31.92 12.30 -28.41
N MET A 383 -31.05 11.44 -27.87
CA MET A 383 -31.44 10.21 -27.19
C MET A 383 -32.16 10.47 -25.86
N GLY A 384 -32.07 11.68 -25.31
CA GLY A 384 -32.74 12.06 -24.07
C GLY A 384 -32.04 11.58 -22.80
N VAL A 385 -30.76 11.19 -22.88
CA VAL A 385 -29.96 10.90 -21.68
C VAL A 385 -29.71 12.17 -20.89
N ASN A 386 -29.69 12.07 -19.56
CA ASN A 386 -29.49 13.21 -18.67
C ASN A 386 -28.18 13.15 -17.88
N ALA A 387 -27.39 12.09 -18.07
CA ALA A 387 -26.05 11.95 -17.54
C ALA A 387 -25.14 11.24 -18.55
N VAL A 388 -23.90 11.70 -18.65
CA VAL A 388 -22.82 11.01 -19.37
C VAL A 388 -21.81 10.54 -18.33
N GLU A 389 -21.55 9.24 -18.29
CA GLU A 389 -20.50 8.66 -17.48
C GLU A 389 -19.26 8.51 -18.35
N LEU A 390 -18.25 9.33 -18.10
CA LEU A 390 -16.99 9.22 -18.81
C LEU A 390 -16.16 8.09 -18.21
N GLN A 391 -15.64 7.23 -19.06
CA GLN A 391 -14.49 6.37 -18.72
C GLN A 391 -13.31 7.21 -18.19
N PRO A 392 -12.33 6.60 -17.48
CA PRO A 392 -11.31 7.33 -16.74
C PRO A 392 -10.74 8.57 -17.45
N ILE A 393 -10.86 9.70 -16.77
CA ILE A 393 -10.37 11.02 -17.21
C ILE A 393 -9.21 11.53 -16.35
N GLN A 394 -8.83 10.81 -15.30
CA GLN A 394 -7.58 11.04 -14.57
C GLN A 394 -6.40 10.60 -15.43
N GLU A 395 -5.24 11.24 -15.29
CA GLU A 395 -4.01 10.84 -16.01
C GLU A 395 -3.72 9.34 -15.82
N PHE A 396 -3.39 8.65 -16.90
CA PHE A 396 -3.11 7.21 -16.91
C PHE A 396 -1.79 6.86 -17.62
N ASP A 397 -1.48 5.57 -17.71
CA ASP A 397 -0.16 5.03 -18.09
C ASP A 397 0.16 5.02 -19.60
N ASN A 398 -0.51 5.86 -20.39
CA ASN A 398 -0.21 5.96 -21.82
C ASN A 398 1.23 6.44 -22.05
N ARG A 399 1.86 5.93 -23.10
CA ARG A 399 3.25 6.31 -23.43
C ARG A 399 3.28 7.38 -24.50
N HIS A 400 2.34 7.31 -25.43
CA HIS A 400 2.18 8.26 -26.51
C HIS A 400 0.74 8.79 -26.57
N PRO A 401 0.53 10.07 -26.91
CA PRO A 401 -0.83 10.64 -27.00
C PRO A 401 -1.74 9.93 -28.01
N ASP A 402 -1.15 9.27 -29.02
CA ASP A 402 -1.91 8.54 -30.03
C ASP A 402 -2.33 7.14 -29.58
N ASP A 403 -1.73 6.60 -28.51
CA ASP A 403 -2.08 5.28 -27.97
C ASP A 403 -3.55 5.28 -27.52
N TYR A 404 -4.28 4.23 -27.88
CA TYR A 404 -5.65 4.07 -27.43
C TYR A 404 -5.68 3.22 -26.15
N HIS A 405 -6.16 3.81 -25.05
CA HIS A 405 -6.32 3.15 -23.75
C HIS A 405 -7.67 3.52 -23.15
N TRP A 406 -8.27 2.60 -22.39
CA TRP A 406 -9.46 2.90 -21.60
C TRP A 406 -9.16 3.73 -20.33
N GLY A 407 -7.89 3.81 -19.91
CA GLY A 407 -7.43 4.70 -18.84
C GLY A 407 -7.52 4.17 -17.40
N TYR A 408 -7.85 2.90 -17.18
CA TYR A 408 -7.98 2.32 -15.82
C TYR A 408 -6.67 2.13 -15.05
N MET A 409 -5.52 2.44 -15.64
CA MET A 409 -4.20 2.41 -14.99
C MET A 409 -3.80 3.83 -14.60
N THR A 410 -4.53 4.41 -13.65
CA THR A 410 -4.35 5.79 -13.20
C THR A 410 -2.99 6.03 -12.57
N VAL A 411 -2.34 7.14 -12.96
CA VAL A 411 -1.03 7.57 -12.44
C VAL A 411 -1.09 8.90 -11.69
N ASN A 412 -2.10 9.74 -11.96
CA ASN A 412 -2.38 10.94 -11.16
C ASN A 412 -3.88 11.17 -10.99
N TYR A 413 -4.36 11.20 -9.75
CA TYR A 413 -5.80 11.29 -9.46
C TYR A 413 -6.39 12.70 -9.58
N PHE A 414 -5.55 13.74 -9.60
CA PHE A 414 -5.98 15.15 -9.57
C PHE A 414 -5.70 15.89 -10.87
N SER A 415 -5.03 15.24 -11.83
CA SER A 415 -4.76 15.78 -13.16
C SER A 415 -5.71 15.14 -14.17
N PRO A 416 -6.48 15.94 -14.95
CA PRO A 416 -7.15 15.42 -16.12
C PRO A 416 -6.13 14.88 -17.14
N GLU A 417 -6.49 13.85 -17.88
CA GLU A 417 -5.63 13.17 -18.85
C GLU A 417 -5.08 14.13 -19.92
N SER A 418 -3.75 14.25 -19.96
CA SER A 418 -3.04 15.19 -20.79
C SER A 418 -3.15 14.89 -22.30
N SER A 419 -3.27 13.63 -22.72
CA SER A 419 -3.41 13.28 -24.14
C SER A 419 -4.73 13.75 -24.78
N TYR A 420 -5.75 14.04 -23.97
CA TYR A 420 -7.03 14.59 -24.43
C TYR A 420 -7.02 16.11 -24.59
N ALA A 421 -5.92 16.79 -24.24
CA ALA A 421 -5.79 18.24 -24.35
C ALA A 421 -5.32 18.69 -25.75
N LEU A 422 -5.62 19.93 -26.12
CA LEU A 422 -5.05 20.56 -27.33
C LEU A 422 -3.60 21.02 -27.11
N GLU A 423 -3.31 21.58 -25.92
CA GLU A 423 -2.01 22.14 -25.56
C GLU A 423 -1.60 21.67 -24.15
N PRO A 424 -1.26 20.38 -23.94
CA PRO A 424 -0.96 19.84 -22.62
C PRO A 424 0.22 20.55 -21.94
N GLU A 425 1.20 21.01 -22.72
CA GLU A 425 2.34 21.83 -22.24
C GLU A 425 1.89 23.12 -21.54
N LYS A 426 0.72 23.65 -21.89
CA LYS A 426 0.13 24.81 -21.24
C LYS A 426 -0.84 24.44 -20.12
N ALA A 427 -0.96 23.17 -19.74
CA ALA A 427 -1.99 22.64 -18.86
C ALA A 427 -3.44 22.92 -19.33
N SER A 428 -3.69 22.94 -20.64
CA SER A 428 -5.03 23.22 -21.20
C SER A 428 -6.08 22.18 -20.81
N GLN A 429 -5.69 20.95 -20.42
CA GLN A 429 -6.61 19.92 -19.93
C GLN A 429 -7.49 20.39 -18.76
N VAL A 430 -7.01 21.34 -17.96
CA VAL A 430 -7.77 21.89 -16.81
C VAL A 430 -8.90 22.81 -17.24
N GLU A 431 -8.75 23.47 -18.39
CA GLU A 431 -9.71 24.43 -18.92
C GLU A 431 -10.66 23.79 -19.93
N GLU A 432 -10.19 22.75 -20.62
CA GLU A 432 -10.97 22.02 -21.61
C GLU A 432 -11.95 21.01 -21.01
N PHE A 433 -11.55 20.33 -19.92
CA PHE A 433 -12.40 19.47 -19.10
C PHE A 433 -13.28 20.31 -18.17
#